data_AF-A0A7U9N2S7-F1
#
_entry.id   AF-A0A7U9N2S7-F1
#
_cell.length_a   1.000
_cell.length_b   1.000
_cell.length_c   1.000
_cell.angle_alpha   90.00
_cell.angle_beta   90.00
_cell.angle_gamma   90.00
#
_symmetry.space_group_name_H-M   'P 1'
#
loop_
_entity.id
_entity.type
_entity.pdbx_description
1 polymer ?
#
loop_
_entity_poly.entity_id
_entity_poly.type
_entity_poly.pdbx_seq_one_letter_code
_entity_poly.pdbx_strand_id
1 'polypeptide(L)' 'MNIKYKKTKVFTVEELQGLFLSVEWESGNYPEKLVRAMQNSSHVISAWDGDKLVGLVRALDDGRTPYWRRTDETDYKLL' A
#
# COMPACT_ATOMS: atom_id res chain seq x y z
N MET A 1 -11.09 -10.92 -20.24
CA MET A 1 -10.49 -10.08 -19.19
C MET A 1 -9.29 -10.85 -18.64
N ASN A 2 -8.06 -10.38 -18.90
CA ASN A 2 -6.84 -11.11 -18.54
C ASN A 2 -5.99 -10.24 -17.61
N ILE A 3 -6.25 -10.35 -16.31
CA ILE A 3 -5.58 -9.53 -15.31
C ILE A 3 -4.22 -10.13 -14.97
N LYS A 4 -3.16 -9.36 -15.22
CA LYS A 4 -1.79 -9.70 -14.83
C LYS A 4 -1.44 -9.00 -13.53
N TYR A 5 -0.95 -9.76 -12.56
CA TYR A 5 -0.45 -9.22 -11.30
C TYR A 5 1.07 -9.01 -11.37
N LYS A 6 1.54 -7.85 -10.94
CA LYS A 6 2.96 -7.52 -10.88
C LYS A 6 3.33 -7.08 -9.45
N LYS A 7 4.44 -7.59 -8.93
CA LYS A 7 5.05 -7.08 -7.70
C LYS A 7 6.03 -5.97 -8.08
N THR A 8 5.50 -4.77 -8.33
CA THR A 8 6.29 -3.58 -8.71
C THR A 8 5.98 -2.41 -7.79
N LYS A 9 6.99 -1.57 -7.55
CA LYS A 9 6.88 -0.28 -6.86
C LYS A 9 7.09 0.90 -7.81
N VAL A 10 7.40 0.63 -9.07
CA VAL A 10 7.64 1.63 -10.11
C VAL A 10 6.34 1.82 -10.87
N PHE A 11 5.81 3.04 -10.80
CA PHE A 11 4.59 3.49 -11.47
C PHE A 11 4.84 4.92 -11.97
N THR A 12 4.13 5.30 -13.04
CA THR A 12 4.12 6.69 -13.47
C THR A 12 3.12 7.50 -12.64
N VAL A 13 3.26 8.83 -12.71
CA VAL A 13 2.38 9.78 -12.04
C VAL A 13 0.95 9.64 -12.58
N GLU A 14 0.81 9.48 -13.90
CA GLU A 14 -0.45 9.39 -14.62
C GLU A 14 -1.19 8.09 -14.29
N GLU A 15 -0.47 6.97 -14.17
CA GLU A 15 -1.05 5.67 -13.78
C GLU A 15 -1.69 5.74 -12.39
N LEU A 16 -0.99 6.29 -11.41
CA LEU A 16 -1.48 6.41 -10.04
C LEU A 16 -2.60 7.46 -9.93
N GLN A 17 -2.47 8.59 -10.62
CA GLN A 17 -3.49 9.62 -10.67
C GLN A 17 -4.79 9.07 -11.26
N GLY A 18 -4.72 8.44 -12.43
CA GLY A 18 -5.89 7.89 -13.12
C GLY A 18 -6.58 6.83 -12.28
N LEU A 19 -5.82 5.94 -11.63
CA LEU A 19 -6.40 4.92 -10.74
C LEU A 19 -7.10 5.55 -9.53
N PHE A 20 -6.46 6.48 -8.83
CA PHE A 20 -7.02 7.06 -7.61
C PHE A 20 -8.20 8.00 -7.89
N LEU A 21 -8.14 8.78 -8.97
CA LEU A 21 -9.26 9.63 -9.38
C LEU A 21 -10.44 8.81 -9.91
N SER A 22 -10.21 7.61 -10.46
CA SER A 22 -11.31 6.73 -10.91
C SER A 22 -12.20 6.23 -9.78
N VAL A 23 -11.69 6.25 -8.54
CA VAL A 23 -12.42 5.91 -7.30
C VAL A 23 -12.66 7.14 -6.42
N GLU A 24 -12.54 8.34 -6.99
CA GLU A 24 -12.77 9.64 -6.32
C GLU A 24 -11.92 9.87 -5.06
N TRP A 25 -10.75 9.22 -4.97
CA TRP A 25 -9.83 9.44 -3.86
C TRP A 25 -9.06 10.74 -4.06
N GLU A 26 -9.17 11.65 -3.08
CA GLU A 26 -8.49 12.95 -3.07
C GLU A 26 -6.96 12.82 -3.22
N SER A 27 -6.38 11.70 -2.75
CA SER A 27 -4.96 11.40 -2.92
C SER A 27 -4.53 11.35 -4.40
N GLY A 28 -5.45 11.12 -5.34
CA GLY A 28 -5.20 11.21 -6.78
C GLY A 28 -4.79 12.61 -7.26
N ASN A 29 -5.10 13.67 -6.50
CA ASN A 29 -4.62 15.04 -6.79
C ASN A 29 -3.15 15.26 -6.39
N TYR A 30 -2.53 14.30 -5.70
CA TYR A 30 -1.13 14.36 -5.27
C TYR A 30 -0.31 13.17 -5.78
N PRO A 31 -0.24 12.95 -7.10
CA PRO A 31 0.33 11.73 -7.65
C PRO A 31 1.84 11.57 -7.40
N GLU A 32 2.60 12.66 -7.29
CA GLU A 32 4.00 12.59 -6.86
C GLU A 32 4.18 12.01 -5.44
N LYS A 33 3.25 12.35 -4.53
CA LYS A 33 3.25 11.78 -3.17
C LYS A 33 2.91 10.30 -3.21
N LEU A 34 2.02 9.89 -4.11
CA LEU A 34 1.68 8.48 -4.31
C LEU A 34 2.89 7.69 -4.80
N VAL A 35 3.64 8.19 -5.79
CA VAL A 35 4.87 7.54 -6.27
C VAL A 35 5.86 7.31 -5.12
N ARG A 36 6.13 8.37 -4.32
CA ARG A 36 7.00 8.26 -3.13
C ARG A 36 6.44 7.27 -2.11
N ALA A 37 5.13 7.23 -1.90
CA ALA A 37 4.47 6.30 -0.99
C ALA A 37 4.61 4.84 -1.45
N MET A 38 4.54 4.56 -2.76
CA MET A 38 4.75 3.22 -3.29
C MET A 38 6.20 2.76 -3.14
N GLN A 39 7.16 3.66 -3.35
CA GLN A 39 8.59 3.38 -3.14
C GLN A 39 8.89 3.04 -1.67
N ASN A 40 8.29 3.76 -0.73
CA ASN A 40 8.48 3.54 0.71
C ASN A 40 7.60 2.43 1.31
N SER A 41 6.74 1.79 0.52
CA SER A 41 5.91 0.68 1.01
C SER A 41 6.70 -0.61 1.09
N SER A 42 6.44 -1.43 2.10
CA SER A 42 7.12 -2.72 2.27
C SER A 42 6.79 -3.67 1.12
N HIS A 43 5.50 -3.78 0.79
CA HIS A 43 5.00 -4.61 -0.31
C HIS A 43 3.97 -3.84 -1.15
N VAL A 44 4.07 -3.96 -2.48
CA VAL A 44 3.08 -3.44 -3.42
C VAL A 44 2.82 -4.49 -4.48
N ILE A 45 1.54 -4.77 -4.75
CA ILE A 45 1.06 -5.65 -5.81
C ILE A 45 0.09 -4.84 -6.66
N SER A 46 0.28 -4.84 -7.97
CA SER A 46 -0.58 -4.14 -8.94
C SER A 46 -1.25 -5.10 -9.89
N ALA A 47 -2.48 -4.78 -10.28
CA ALA A 47 -3.32 -5.50 -11.22
C ALA A 47 -3.39 -4.73 -12.54
N TRP A 48 -3.12 -5.41 -13.65
CA TRP A 48 -3.02 -4.83 -14.98
C TRP A 48 -3.96 -5.54 -15.95
N ASP A 49 -4.75 -4.80 -16.70
CA ASP A 49 -5.50 -5.31 -17.87
C ASP A 49 -4.81 -4.81 -19.15
N GLY A 50 -4.04 -5.69 -19.78
CA GLY A 50 -3.07 -5.28 -20.81
C GLY A 50 -2.00 -4.35 -20.21
N ASP A 51 -1.94 -3.12 -20.71
CA ASP A 51 -1.03 -2.07 -20.24
C ASP A 51 -1.71 -1.08 -19.28
N LYS A 52 -3.00 -1.27 -18.97
CA LYS A 52 -3.75 -0.39 -18.09
C LYS A 52 -3.64 -0.87 -16.64
N LEU A 53 -3.18 0.02 -15.74
CA LEU A 53 -3.28 -0.18 -14.31
C LEU A 53 -4.76 -0.11 -13.88
N VAL A 54 -5.30 -1.21 -13.37
CA VAL A 54 -6.72 -1.32 -12.95
C VAL A 54 -6.90 -1.49 -11.45
N GLY A 55 -5.81 -1.71 -10.71
CA GLY A 55 -5.86 -1.82 -9.26
C GLY A 55 -4.47 -1.93 -8.65
N LEU A 56 -4.35 -1.59 -7.37
CA LEU A 56 -3.16 -1.89 -6.58
C LEU A 56 -3.53 -2.14 -5.13
N VAL A 57 -2.72 -2.97 -4.48
CA VAL A 57 -2.76 -3.24 -3.05
C VAL A 57 -1.36 -2.97 -2.51
N ARG A 58 -1.28 -2.19 -1.43
CA ARG A 58 -0.04 -1.96 -0.69
C ARG A 58 -0.15 -2.53 0.71
N ALA A 59 0.93 -3.10 1.21
CA ALA A 59 1.10 -3.40 2.61
C ALA A 59 2.11 -2.40 3.20
N LEU A 60 1.66 -1.73 4.25
CA LEU A 60 2.51 -0.97 5.15
C LEU A 60 2.89 -1.91 6.28
N ASP A 61 4.16 -2.29 6.34
CA ASP A 61 4.71 -2.94 7.53
C ASP A 61 5.30 -1.81 8.38
N ASP A 62 4.77 -1.60 9.59
CA ASP A 62 5.30 -0.61 10.53
C ASP A 62 6.54 -1.13 11.28
N GLY A 63 7.06 -2.31 10.89
CA GLY A 63 8.24 -2.92 11.48
C GLY A 63 8.04 -3.33 12.93
N ARG A 64 6.81 -3.19 13.46
CA ARG A 64 6.48 -3.65 14.79
C ARG A 64 6.17 -5.11 14.69
N THR A 65 7.13 -5.92 15.11
CA THR A 65 6.82 -7.25 15.58
C THR A 65 5.74 -7.08 16.66
N PRO A 66 4.57 -7.74 16.55
CA PRO A 66 3.70 -7.84 17.70
C PRO A 66 4.53 -8.56 18.76
N TYR A 67 5.00 -7.81 19.75
CA TYR A 67 5.49 -8.40 20.98
C TYR A 67 4.26 -9.07 21.59
N TRP A 68 4.07 -10.35 21.28
CA TRP A 68 3.30 -11.23 22.12
C TRP A 68 4.07 -11.35 23.43
N ARG A 69 3.96 -10.34 24.30
CA ARG A 69 4.15 -10.57 25.72
C ARG A 69 3.05 -11.55 26.09
N ARG A 70 3.44 -12.81 26.35
CA ARG A 70 2.66 -13.61 27.29
C ARG A 70 2.61 -12.77 28.56
N THR A 71 1.48 -12.16 28.83
CA THR A 71 1.17 -11.68 30.19
C THR A 71 1.04 -12.94 31.02
N ASP A 72 2.15 -13.37 31.62
CA ASP A 72 2.06 -13.99 32.91
C ASP A 72 1.49 -12.95 33.89
N GLU A 73 0.52 -13.45 34.63
CA GLU A 73 -0.48 -12.73 35.40
C GLU A 73 0.17 -12.04 36.63
N THR A 74 0.93 -10.95 36.44
CA THR A 74 1.50 -10.22 37.60
C THR A 74 1.73 -8.72 37.47
N ASP A 75 1.46 -8.07 36.33
CA ASP A 75 1.77 -6.63 36.16
C ASP A 75 0.55 -5.68 36.19
N TYR A 76 -0.48 -5.99 36.99
CA TYR A 76 -1.54 -5.01 37.35
C TYR A 76 -1.22 -4.26 38.66
N LYS A 77 0.06 -4.07 38.98
CA LYS A 77 0.50 -3.11 39.99
C LYS A 77 1.82 -2.48 39.53
N LEU A 78 1.72 -1.38 38.80
CA LEU A 78 2.38 -0.10 39.06
C LEU A 78 2.46 0.71 37.75
N LEU A 79 1.71 1.82 37.76
CA LEU A 79 1.67 2.95 36.81
C LEU A 79 0.73 2.80 35.61
#